data_AF-A0AAC9GCX5-F1
#
_entry.id   AF-A0AAC9GCX5-F1
#
_cell.length_a   1.000
_cell.length_b   1.000
_cell.length_c   1.000
_cell.angle_alpha   90.00
_cell.angle_beta   90.00
_cell.angle_gamma   90.00
#
_symmetry.space_group_name_H-M   'P 1'
#
loop_
_entity.id
_entity.type
_entity.pdbx_description
1 polymer ?
#
loop_
_entity_poly.entity_id
_entity_poly.type
_entity_poly.pdbx_seq_one_letter_code
_entity_poly.pdbx_strand_id
1 'polypeptide(L)' 'MKAVRDIALWLAVTVWINFFPDNYRYDTVPQGRYGYWHADHPWYPYVRFLLPLFLACILFYRHFRKRK' A
#
# COMPACT_ATOMS: atom_id res chain seq x y z
N MET A 1 3.28 22.32 6.19
CA MET A 1 3.67 21.71 4.89
C MET A 1 4.04 20.22 4.97
N LYS A 2 4.81 19.75 5.96
CA LYS A 2 5.23 18.33 6.05
C LYS A 2 4.07 17.32 6.15
N ALA A 3 3.05 17.62 6.97
CA ALA A 3 1.87 16.76 7.12
C ALA A 3 1.04 16.64 5.82
N VAL A 4 0.89 17.73 5.06
CA VAL A 4 0.19 17.72 3.76
C VAL A 4 0.92 16.83 2.75
N ARG A 5 2.27 16.92 2.71
CA ARG A 5 3.09 16.05 1.86
C ARG A 5 2.95 14.58 2.27
N ASP A 6 2.96 14.30 3.56
CA ASP A 6 2.84 12.94 4.08
C ASP A 6 1.45 12.34 3.76
N ILE A 7 0.38 13.13 3.88
CA ILE A 7 -1.00 12.75 3.48
C ILE A 7 -1.10 12.54 1.97
N ALA A 8 -0.50 13.43 1.17
CA ALA A 8 -0.49 13.29 -0.29
C ALA A 8 0.25 12.01 -0.73
N LEU A 9 1.38 11.69 -0.08
CA LEU A 9 2.13 10.47 -0.35
C LEU A 9 1.31 9.22 0.05
N TRP A 10 0.61 9.28 1.18
CA TRP A 10 -0.30 8.22 1.61
C TRP A 10 -1.46 8.01 0.62
N LEU A 11 -2.09 9.08 0.15
CA LEU A 11 -3.14 9.02 -0.88
C LEU A 11 -2.61 8.43 -2.19
N ALA A 12 -1.46 8.90 -2.67
CA ALA A 12 -0.84 8.41 -3.90
C ALA A 12 -0.54 6.91 -3.81
N VAL A 13 0.04 6.45 -2.70
CA VAL A 13 0.29 5.02 -2.46
C VAL A 13 -1.03 4.26 -2.42
N THR A 14 -2.02 4.73 -1.66
CA THR A 14 -3.32 4.07 -1.52
C THR A 14 -4.02 3.89 -2.87
N VAL A 15 -4.09 4.95 -3.67
CA VAL A 15 -4.67 4.90 -5.02
C VAL A 15 -3.88 3.96 -5.91
N TRP A 16 -2.55 4.02 -5.87
CA TRP A 16 -1.69 3.12 -6.65
C TRP A 16 -2.01 1.64 -6.36
N ILE A 17 -2.11 1.24 -5.10
CA ILE A 17 -2.44 -0.15 -4.71
C ILE A 17 -3.83 -0.56 -5.17
N ASN A 18 -4.80 0.35 -5.06
CA ASN A 18 -6.19 0.02 -5.29
C ASN A 18 -6.54 -0.04 -6.78
N PHE A 19 -5.86 0.75 -7.62
CA PHE A 19 -6.20 0.94 -9.03
C PHE A 19 -5.16 0.38 -10.00
N PHE A 20 -3.92 0.12 -9.55
CA PHE A 20 -2.85 -0.43 -10.37
C PHE A 20 -2.28 -1.72 -9.75
N PRO A 21 -3.09 -2.79 -9.65
CA PRO A 21 -2.56 -4.12 -9.34
C PRO A 21 -1.58 -4.60 -10.40
N ASP A 22 -0.69 -5.48 -9.98
CA ASP A 22 0.10 -6.26 -10.92
C ASP A 22 -0.83 -7.24 -11.64
N ASN A 23 -0.87 -7.15 -12.97
CA ASN A 23 -1.74 -7.97 -13.84
C ASN A 23 -0.94 -8.91 -14.77
N TYR A 24 0.32 -9.20 -14.45
CA TYR A 24 1.11 -10.14 -15.26
C TYR A 24 0.49 -11.54 -15.20
N ARG A 25 0.41 -12.26 -16.32
CA ARG A 25 -0.12 -13.63 -16.33
C ARG A 25 0.75 -14.52 -15.45
N TYR A 26 0.11 -15.31 -14.57
CA TYR A 26 0.75 -16.32 -13.72
C TYR A 26 1.75 -17.20 -14.48
N ASP A 27 1.49 -17.47 -15.76
CA ASP A 27 2.32 -18.33 -16.61
C ASP A 27 3.67 -17.72 -17.01
N THR A 28 3.87 -16.42 -16.80
CA THR A 28 5.06 -15.68 -17.29
C THR A 28 6.15 -15.47 -16.24
N VAL A 29 5.88 -15.80 -14.97
CA VAL A 29 6.81 -15.58 -13.86
C VAL A 29 7.23 -16.92 -13.26
N PRO A 30 8.55 -17.20 -13.08
CA PRO A 30 9.01 -18.44 -12.48
C PRO A 30 8.36 -18.65 -11.11
N GLN A 31 7.76 -19.82 -10.92
CA GLN A 31 7.04 -20.19 -9.71
C GLN A 31 7.89 -19.90 -8.47
N GLY A 32 7.52 -18.88 -7.70
CA GLY A 32 8.27 -18.50 -6.48
C GLY A 32 8.53 -17.00 -6.30
N ARG A 33 8.30 -16.15 -7.32
CA ARG A 33 8.33 -14.68 -7.19
C ARG A 33 6.94 -14.05 -7.29
N TYR A 34 5.95 -14.67 -6.64
CA TYR A 34 4.61 -14.11 -6.55
C TYR A 34 4.64 -12.92 -5.59
N GLY A 35 4.49 -11.70 -6.11
CA GLY A 35 4.29 -10.54 -5.27
C GLY A 35 2.90 -10.58 -4.64
N TYR A 36 2.79 -10.27 -3.34
CA TYR A 36 1.51 -10.06 -2.65
C TYR A 36 0.62 -8.97 -3.29
N TRP A 37 1.15 -8.26 -4.28
CA TRP A 37 0.54 -7.19 -5.06
C TRP A 37 -0.23 -7.66 -6.31
N HIS A 38 -0.13 -8.93 -6.66
CA HIS A 38 -0.77 -9.47 -7.86
C HIS A 38 -2.28 -9.60 -7.68
N ALA A 39 -3.08 -9.18 -8.67
CA ALA A 39 -4.55 -9.09 -8.55
C ALA A 39 -5.21 -10.41 -8.13
N ASP A 40 -4.71 -11.52 -8.68
CA ASP A 40 -5.22 -12.87 -8.47
C ASP A 40 -4.62 -13.55 -7.24
N HIS A 41 -3.71 -12.88 -6.52
CA HIS A 41 -3.11 -13.42 -5.31
C HIS A 41 -4.12 -13.43 -4.15
N PRO A 42 -4.27 -14.52 -3.39
CA PRO A 42 -5.26 -14.62 -2.30
C PRO A 42 -5.13 -13.54 -1.23
N TRP A 43 -3.90 -13.01 -1.06
CA TRP A 43 -3.59 -11.99 -0.07
C TRP A 43 -3.77 -10.56 -0.58
N TYR A 44 -3.99 -10.35 -1.87
CA TYR A 44 -4.12 -9.02 -2.48
C TYR A 44 -5.24 -8.16 -1.86
N PRO A 45 -6.45 -8.69 -1.56
CA PRO A 45 -7.50 -7.91 -0.90
C PRO A 45 -7.06 -7.35 0.45
N TYR A 46 -6.26 -8.11 1.21
CA TYR A 46 -5.75 -7.71 2.50
C TYR A 46 -4.66 -6.66 2.36
N VAL A 47 -3.73 -6.83 1.43
CA VAL A 47 -2.63 -5.88 1.18
C VAL A 47 -3.17 -4.53 0.74
N ARG A 48 -4.19 -4.53 -0.14
CA ARG A 48 -4.90 -3.34 -0.62
C ARG A 48 -5.50 -2.50 0.50
N PHE A 49 -5.88 -3.10 1.62
CA PHE A 49 -6.50 -2.42 2.75
C PHE A 49 -5.52 -2.15 3.91
N LEU A 50 -4.77 -3.18 4.31
CA LEU A 50 -3.89 -3.14 5.48
C LEU A 50 -2.69 -2.22 5.27
N LEU A 51 -2.11 -2.17 4.07
CA LEU A 51 -0.93 -1.34 3.82
C LEU A 51 -1.26 0.16 3.90
N PRO A 52 -2.35 0.66 3.26
CA PRO A 52 -2.83 2.02 3.50
C PRO A 52 -3.15 2.29 4.97
N LEU A 53 -3.83 1.36 5.65
CA LEU A 53 -4.20 1.54 7.05
C LEU A 53 -2.95 1.69 7.95
N PHE A 54 -1.96 0.83 7.75
CA PHE A 54 -0.72 0.86 8.53
C PHE A 54 0.06 2.16 8.31
N LEU A 55 0.14 2.62 7.06
CA LEU A 55 0.76 3.92 6.74
C LEU A 55 0.01 5.08 7.41
N ALA A 56 -1.33 5.08 7.38
CA ALA A 56 -2.13 6.10 8.04
C ALA A 56 -1.86 6.12 9.56
N CYS A 57 -1.81 4.95 10.21
CA CYS A 57 -1.49 4.81 11.62
C CYS A 57 -0.10 5.35 11.96
N ILE A 58 0.92 5.07 11.12
CA ILE A 58 2.28 5.61 11.30
C ILE A 58 2.27 7.14 11.20
N LEU A 59 1.60 7.69 10.19
CA LEU A 59 1.51 9.14 10.00
C LEU A 59 0.82 9.81 11.19
N PHE A 60 -0.30 9.22 11.64
CA PHE A 60 -1.02 9.67 12.82
C PHE A 60 -0.14 9.63 14.08
N TYR A 61 0.54 8.49 14.33
CA TYR A 61 1.46 8.36 15.45
C TYR A 61 2.57 9.41 15.43
N ARG A 62 3.21 9.62 14.27
CA ARG A 62 4.28 10.63 14.11
C ARG A 62 3.74 12.05 14.32
N HIS A 63 2.51 12.33 13.93
CA HIS A 63 1.88 13.64 14.15
C HIS A 63 1.61 13.91 15.62
N PHE A 64 1.07 12.93 16.35
CA PHE A 64 0.77 13.07 17.78
C PHE A 64 2.03 13.05 18.65
N ARG A 65 3.02 12.23 18.34
CA ARG A 65 4.30 12.22 19.07
C ARG A 65 5.03 13.56 19.02
N LYS A 66 4.89 14.32 17.93
CA LYS A 66 5.50 15.66 17.79
C LYS A 66 4.77 16.78 18.53
N ARG A 67 3.58 16.50 19.08
CA ARG A 67 2.76 17.45 19.84
C ARG A 67 2.93 17.31 21.36
N LYS A 68 3.62 16.26 21.82
CA LYS A 68 4.11 16.10 23.19
C LYS A 68 5.55 16.58 23.25
#